data_AF-A0A519ZE21-F1
#
_entry.id   AF-A0A519ZE21-F1
#
_cell.length_a   1.000
_cell.length_b   1.000
_cell.length_c   1.000
_cell.angle_alpha   90.00
_cell.angle_beta   90.00
_cell.angle_gamma   90.00
#
_symmetry.space_group_name_H-M   'P 1'
#
loop_
_entity.id
_entity.type
_entity.pdbx_description
1 polymer ?
#
loop_
_entity_poly.entity_id
_entity_poly.type
_entity_poly.pdbx_seq_one_letter_code
_entity_poly.pdbx_strand_id
1 'polypeptide(L)'
;MGVVGALILAAMHRRLSIALLWDAMMGTMRLTAMVVFILIGARVFSMVFQGVDGAKWVEHMLSGLPGGQVGFLIAVNVFIFFLAFFLDFFEIAFIILPMLGPVAHAMGIDLVWFGVLLCVNMQTSFMHPPFGFALFYLRGISDTLFKEGRIPKPIKSSDIYMGAIPWVVMQLLLVAIVIFVPETVTVFLDKEVVIDVDKVEMVIPDSTEFEAPTMGGEEATPAPEGTSSEPAPAISDDDATRKLEESLKAN
;
A
#
# COMPACT_ATOMS: atom_id res chain seq x y z
N MET A 1 11.03 -13.27 -15.11
CA MET A 1 12.02 -13.35 -16.21
C MET A 1 13.08 -14.44 -16.02
N GLY A 2 13.64 -14.69 -14.82
CA GLY A 2 14.69 -15.71 -14.62
C GLY A 2 14.26 -17.17 -14.87
N VAL A 3 13.04 -17.56 -14.47
CA VAL A 3 12.53 -18.94 -14.65
C VAL A 3 12.40 -19.33 -16.12
N VAL A 4 11.97 -18.40 -16.97
CA VAL A 4 11.84 -18.61 -18.42
C VAL A 4 13.23 -18.84 -19.03
N GLY A 5 14.24 -18.06 -18.63
CA GLY A 5 15.63 -18.26 -19.06
C GLY A 5 16.21 -19.60 -18.60
N ALA A 6 15.93 -20.01 -17.37
CA ALA A 6 16.35 -21.32 -16.85
C ALA A 6 15.69 -22.49 -17.59
N LEU A 7 14.40 -22.38 -17.95
CA LEU A 7 13.68 -23.36 -18.76
C LEU A 7 14.27 -23.48 -20.16
N ILE A 8 14.60 -22.34 -20.81
CA ILE A 8 15.24 -22.31 -22.12
C ILE A 8 16.61 -23.00 -22.07
N LEU A 9 17.46 -22.67 -21.09
CA LEU A 9 18.76 -23.31 -20.90
C LEU A 9 18.64 -24.82 -20.63
N ALA A 10 17.69 -25.22 -19.77
CA ALA A 10 17.44 -26.64 -19.48
C ALA A 10 16.98 -27.42 -20.72
N ALA A 11 16.15 -26.80 -21.57
CA ALA A 11 15.71 -27.37 -22.84
C ALA A 11 16.89 -27.50 -23.83
N MET A 12 17.72 -26.45 -23.96
CA MET A 12 18.92 -26.47 -24.81
C MET A 12 19.92 -27.56 -24.40
N HIS A 13 20.10 -27.77 -23.08
CA HIS A 13 20.96 -28.82 -22.55
C HIS A 13 20.33 -30.23 -22.56
N ARG A 14 19.09 -30.39 -23.07
CA ARG A 14 18.31 -31.65 -23.05
C ARG A 14 18.17 -32.26 -21.64
N ARG A 15 18.21 -31.43 -20.60
CA ARG A 15 18.05 -31.86 -19.20
C ARG A 15 16.66 -31.56 -18.64
N LEU A 16 15.79 -30.97 -19.45
CA LEU A 16 14.41 -30.70 -19.08
C LEU A 16 13.61 -32.01 -19.01
N SER A 17 13.37 -32.49 -17.80
CA SER A 17 12.50 -33.63 -17.55
C SER A 17 11.24 -33.19 -16.81
N ILE A 18 10.13 -33.89 -17.05
CA ILE A 18 8.87 -33.65 -16.33
C ILE A 18 9.04 -33.88 -14.83
N ALA A 19 9.89 -34.84 -14.43
CA ALA A 19 10.24 -35.06 -13.02
C ALA A 19 10.94 -33.86 -12.39
N LEU A 20 11.94 -33.27 -13.07
CA LEU A 20 12.64 -32.07 -12.61
C LEU A 20 11.68 -30.88 -12.48
N LEU A 21 10.75 -30.73 -13.42
CA LEU A 21 9.75 -29.68 -13.39
C LEU A 21 8.79 -29.87 -12.20
N TRP A 22 8.35 -31.11 -11.96
CA TRP A 22 7.47 -31.43 -10.83
C TRP A 22 8.15 -31.18 -9.49
N ASP A 23 9.42 -31.58 -9.33
CA ASP A 23 10.19 -31.32 -8.12
C ASP A 23 10.36 -29.81 -7.87
N ALA A 24 10.68 -29.05 -8.91
CA ALA A 24 10.78 -27.59 -8.82
C ALA A 24 9.45 -26.92 -8.46
N MET A 25 8.34 -27.40 -9.05
CA MET A 25 7.00 -26.93 -8.75
C MET A 25 6.59 -27.25 -7.31
N MET A 26 6.86 -28.46 -6.81
CA MET A 26 6.58 -28.88 -5.44
C MET A 26 7.37 -28.05 -4.42
N GLY A 27 8.65 -27.77 -4.70
CA GLY A 27 9.46 -26.88 -3.87
C GLY A 27 8.90 -25.46 -3.81
N THR A 28 8.52 -24.91 -4.97
CA THR A 28 7.90 -23.58 -5.08
C THR A 28 6.55 -23.54 -4.35
N MET A 29 5.69 -24.53 -4.58
CA MET A 29 4.38 -24.66 -3.92
C MET A 29 4.51 -24.67 -2.40
N ARG A 30 5.48 -25.41 -1.84
CA ARG A 30 5.67 -25.48 -0.39
C ARG A 30 6.01 -24.13 0.21
N LEU A 31 6.94 -23.39 -0.39
CA LEU A 31 7.31 -22.04 0.06
C LEU A 31 6.10 -21.09 -0.04
N THR A 32 5.43 -21.06 -1.19
CA THR A 32 4.24 -20.21 -1.38
C THR A 32 3.11 -20.58 -0.43
N ALA A 33 2.88 -21.86 -0.16
CA ALA A 33 1.85 -22.32 0.76
C ALA A 33 2.12 -21.86 2.20
N MET A 34 3.39 -21.89 2.66
CA MET A 34 3.74 -21.34 3.97
C MET A 34 3.46 -19.84 4.04
N VAL A 35 3.86 -19.07 3.03
CA VAL A 35 3.61 -17.63 2.96
C VAL A 35 2.11 -17.34 2.95
N VAL A 36 1.34 -18.01 2.10
CA VAL A 36 -0.13 -17.84 2.02
C VAL A 36 -0.81 -18.16 3.35
N PHE A 37 -0.35 -19.19 4.07
CA PHE A 37 -0.90 -19.51 5.38
C PHE A 37 -0.65 -18.39 6.40
N ILE A 38 0.56 -17.80 6.40
CA ILE A 38 0.88 -16.64 7.23
C ILE A 38 0.03 -15.43 6.83
N LEU A 39 -0.18 -15.19 5.53
CA LEU A 39 -1.03 -14.11 5.02
C LEU A 39 -2.49 -14.23 5.48
N ILE A 40 -3.04 -15.45 5.53
CA ILE A 40 -4.40 -15.68 6.05
C ILE A 40 -4.46 -15.29 7.53
N GLY A 41 -3.49 -15.74 8.34
CA GLY A 41 -3.40 -15.37 9.76
C GLY A 41 -3.26 -13.86 9.98
N ALA A 42 -2.37 -13.23 9.21
CA ALA A 42 -2.18 -11.78 9.18
C ALA A 42 -3.48 -11.04 8.85
N ARG A 43 -4.25 -11.53 7.87
CA ARG A 43 -5.51 -10.88 7.49
C ARG A 43 -6.59 -10.97 8.56
N VAL A 44 -6.71 -12.12 9.22
CA VAL A 44 -7.63 -12.27 10.36
C VAL A 44 -7.20 -11.35 11.50
N PHE A 45 -5.90 -11.30 11.82
CA PHE A 45 -5.36 -10.40 12.83
C PHE A 45 -5.68 -8.93 12.49
N SER A 46 -5.36 -8.48 11.28
CA SER A 46 -5.59 -7.08 10.88
C SER A 46 -7.08 -6.72 10.89
N MET A 47 -7.97 -7.65 10.52
CA MET A 47 -9.41 -7.42 10.61
C MET A 47 -9.89 -7.29 12.06
N VAL A 48 -9.49 -8.19 12.96
CA VAL A 48 -9.87 -8.14 14.38
C VAL A 48 -9.27 -6.91 15.05
N PHE A 49 -8.00 -6.60 14.78
CA PHE A 49 -7.30 -5.44 15.32
C PHE A 49 -7.98 -4.12 14.93
N GLN A 50 -8.39 -3.98 13.67
CA GLN A 50 -9.18 -2.83 13.22
C GLN A 50 -10.58 -2.82 13.86
N GLY A 51 -11.21 -3.99 14.02
CA GLY A 51 -12.51 -4.14 14.66
C GLY A 51 -12.53 -3.75 16.15
N VAL A 52 -11.40 -3.82 16.85
CA VAL A 52 -11.25 -3.40 18.25
C VAL A 52 -10.68 -1.98 18.41
N ASP A 53 -10.71 -1.17 17.35
CA ASP A 53 -10.14 0.19 17.34
C ASP A 53 -8.63 0.22 17.68
N GLY A 54 -7.89 -0.84 17.35
CA GLY A 54 -6.45 -0.93 17.66
C GLY A 54 -5.62 0.21 17.07
N ALA A 55 -6.04 0.76 15.92
CA ALA A 55 -5.39 1.93 15.32
C ALA A 55 -5.45 3.17 16.25
N LYS A 56 -6.59 3.42 16.90
CA LYS A 56 -6.75 4.53 17.86
C LYS A 56 -5.91 4.31 19.13
N TRP A 57 -5.79 3.05 19.57
CA TRP A 57 -4.93 2.71 20.70
C TRP A 57 -3.45 3.01 20.39
N VAL A 58 -2.98 2.61 19.20
CA VAL A 58 -1.61 2.91 18.75
C VAL A 58 -1.43 4.41 18.54
N GLU A 59 -2.41 5.11 17.98
CA GLU A 59 -2.39 6.57 17.85
C GLU A 59 -2.22 7.26 19.19
N HIS A 60 -2.97 6.86 20.22
CA HIS A 60 -2.86 7.44 21.56
C HIS A 60 -1.49 7.16 22.21
N MET A 61 -0.96 5.94 22.03
CA MET A 61 0.38 5.61 22.53
C MET A 61 1.49 6.40 21.83
N LEU A 62 1.37 6.60 20.51
CA LEU A 62 2.41 7.23 19.71
C LEU A 62 2.32 8.76 19.72
N SER A 63 1.13 9.34 19.86
CA SER A 63 0.94 10.79 20.08
C SER A 63 1.46 11.26 21.45
N GLY A 64 1.58 10.36 22.42
CA GLY A 64 2.23 10.63 23.70
C GLY A 64 3.76 10.72 23.65
N LEU A 65 4.40 10.38 22.51
CA LEU A 65 5.86 10.48 22.38
C LEU A 65 6.29 11.93 22.09
N PRO A 66 7.28 12.46 22.83
CA PRO A 66 7.86 13.76 22.53
C PRO A 66 8.66 13.67 21.21
N GLY A 67 8.34 14.52 20.23
CA GLY A 67 9.08 14.59 18.96
C GLY A 67 8.26 14.86 17.70
N GLY A 68 6.94 14.99 17.81
CA GLY A 68 6.06 15.31 16.68
C GLY A 68 6.21 14.31 15.51
N GLN A 69 6.12 14.82 14.29
CA GLN A 69 6.15 14.02 13.06
C GLN A 69 7.47 13.23 12.88
N VAL A 70 8.61 13.86 13.21
CA VAL A 70 9.94 13.26 13.03
C VAL A 70 10.25 12.21 14.11
N GLY A 71 9.87 12.47 15.36
CA GLY A 71 10.07 11.52 16.46
C GLY A 71 9.30 10.22 16.24
N PHE A 72 8.07 10.31 15.75
CA PHE A 72 7.29 9.15 15.32
C PHE A 72 7.96 8.37 14.21
N LEU A 73 8.44 9.04 13.16
CA LEU A 73 9.09 8.36 12.04
C LEU A 73 10.34 7.61 12.46
N ILE A 74 11.12 8.19 13.37
CA ILE A 74 12.29 7.51 13.94
C ILE A 74 11.84 6.30 14.77
N ALA A 75 10.88 6.47 15.68
CA ALA A 75 10.39 5.39 16.53
C ALA A 75 9.83 4.22 15.71
N VAL A 76 9.03 4.52 14.68
CA VAL A 76 8.47 3.54 13.76
C VAL A 76 9.55 2.88 12.91
N ASN A 77 10.52 3.64 12.39
CA ASN A 77 11.64 3.04 11.64
C ASN A 77 12.43 2.07 12.50
N VAL A 78 12.73 2.42 13.75
CA VAL A 78 13.43 1.53 14.68
C VAL A 78 12.57 0.31 15.01
N PHE A 79 11.29 0.51 15.31
CA PHE A 79 10.34 -0.58 15.58
C PHE A 79 10.27 -1.57 14.42
N ILE A 80 10.07 -1.08 13.19
CA ILE A 80 10.02 -1.90 11.97
C ILE A 80 11.36 -2.57 11.71
N PHE A 81 12.48 -1.88 11.92
CA PHE A 81 13.81 -2.46 11.73
C PHE A 81 14.02 -3.72 12.58
N PHE A 82 13.62 -3.68 13.86
CA PHE A 82 13.68 -4.86 14.73
C PHE A 82 12.65 -5.92 14.35
N LEU A 83 11.43 -5.52 13.98
CA LEU A 83 10.37 -6.45 13.61
C LEU A 83 10.68 -7.19 12.30
N ALA A 84 11.34 -6.52 11.37
CA ALA A 84 11.79 -7.03 10.07
C ALA A 84 12.93 -8.05 10.18
N PHE A 85 13.45 -8.31 11.38
CA PHE A 85 14.25 -9.51 11.59
C PHE A 85 13.34 -10.75 11.58
N PHE A 86 12.17 -10.71 12.21
CA PHE A 86 11.34 -11.91 12.39
C PHE A 86 10.22 -12.05 11.35
N LEU A 87 9.79 -10.93 10.77
CA LEU A 87 8.70 -10.87 9.80
C LEU A 87 9.25 -10.55 8.42
N ASP A 88 8.78 -11.26 7.40
CA ASP A 88 9.07 -10.96 5.99
C ASP A 88 8.21 -9.77 5.51
N PHE A 89 8.54 -9.24 4.32
CA PHE A 89 7.93 -8.04 3.76
C PHE A 89 6.42 -8.13 3.73
N PHE A 90 5.89 -9.26 3.25
CA PHE A 90 4.46 -9.42 3.07
C PHE A 90 3.74 -9.32 4.43
N GLU A 91 4.29 -9.90 5.48
CA GLU A 91 3.78 -9.85 6.84
C GLU A 91 3.76 -8.42 7.38
N ILE A 92 4.84 -7.66 7.20
CA ILE A 92 4.88 -6.26 7.61
C ILE A 92 3.86 -5.44 6.82
N ALA A 93 3.77 -5.64 5.50
CA ALA A 93 2.84 -4.92 4.64
C ALA A 93 1.37 -5.21 4.99
N PHE A 94 1.02 -6.43 5.42
CA PHE A 94 -0.36 -6.79 5.72
C PHE A 94 -0.75 -6.64 7.20
N ILE A 95 0.20 -6.65 8.13
CA ILE A 95 -0.04 -6.50 9.58
C ILE A 95 0.23 -5.06 10.02
N ILE A 96 1.42 -4.55 9.72
CA ILE A 96 1.94 -3.31 10.30
C ILE A 96 1.47 -2.09 9.52
N LEU A 97 1.45 -2.15 8.19
CA LEU A 97 1.02 -1.02 7.37
C LEU A 97 -0.45 -0.62 7.64
N PRO A 98 -1.43 -1.54 7.75
CA PRO A 98 -2.81 -1.17 8.07
C PRO A 98 -2.98 -0.68 9.52
N MET A 99 -2.04 -1.04 10.41
CA MET A 99 -2.01 -0.56 11.79
C MET A 99 -1.42 0.85 11.88
N LEU A 100 -0.32 1.13 11.17
CA LEU A 100 0.40 2.40 11.25
C LEU A 100 -0.09 3.45 10.25
N GLY A 101 -0.71 3.04 9.13
CA GLY A 101 -1.20 3.94 8.09
C GLY A 101 -2.21 4.97 8.60
N PRO A 102 -3.28 4.56 9.32
CA PRO A 102 -4.23 5.51 9.90
C PRO A 102 -3.58 6.46 10.90
N VAL A 103 -2.61 5.97 11.69
CA VAL A 103 -1.89 6.77 12.69
C VAL A 103 -0.99 7.80 12.00
N ALA A 104 -0.26 7.39 10.96
CA ALA A 104 0.58 8.29 10.16
C ALA A 104 -0.27 9.39 9.51
N HIS A 105 -1.44 9.02 8.95
CA HIS A 105 -2.38 9.99 8.38
C HIS A 105 -2.92 10.97 9.41
N ALA A 106 -3.33 10.49 10.58
CA ALA A 106 -3.86 11.32 11.68
C ALA A 106 -2.84 12.37 12.16
N MET A 107 -1.54 12.07 12.10
CA MET A 107 -0.50 13.02 12.43
C MET A 107 -0.03 13.91 11.26
N GLY A 108 -0.70 13.84 10.10
CA GLY A 108 -0.35 14.64 8.92
C GLY A 108 0.91 14.17 8.19
N ILE A 109 1.30 12.90 8.33
CA ILE A 109 2.38 12.30 7.54
C ILE A 109 1.85 11.88 6.19
N ASP A 110 2.56 12.26 5.13
CA ASP A 110 2.32 11.76 3.78
C ASP A 110 2.54 10.23 3.73
N LEU A 111 1.53 9.49 3.32
CA LEU A 111 1.56 8.02 3.30
C LEU A 111 2.58 7.48 2.28
N VAL A 112 2.87 8.23 1.21
CA VAL A 112 3.89 7.84 0.23
C VAL A 112 5.27 8.01 0.83
N TRP A 113 5.53 9.14 1.48
CA TRP A 113 6.79 9.34 2.21
C TRP A 113 7.00 8.24 3.27
N PHE A 114 5.97 7.95 4.05
CA PHE A 114 5.99 6.87 5.04
C PHE A 114 6.23 5.48 4.41
N GLY A 115 5.56 5.17 3.30
CA GLY A 115 5.72 3.91 2.57
C GLY A 115 7.12 3.75 1.99
N VAL A 116 7.71 4.81 1.43
CA VAL A 116 9.08 4.79 0.92
C VAL A 116 10.08 4.54 2.05
N LEU A 117 9.93 5.21 3.18
CA LEU A 117 10.74 4.98 4.39
C LEU A 117 10.68 3.52 4.83
N LEU A 118 9.48 2.93 4.89
CA LEU A 118 9.28 1.54 5.24
C LEU A 118 9.95 0.58 4.24
N CYS A 119 9.78 0.83 2.93
CA CYS A 119 10.39 0.04 1.86
C CYS A 119 11.93 0.07 1.91
N VAL A 120 12.52 1.24 2.16
CA VAL A 120 13.97 1.42 2.29
C VAL A 120 14.49 0.69 3.54
N ASN A 121 13.80 0.83 4.67
CA ASN A 121 14.18 0.20 5.94
C ASN A 121 14.19 -1.33 5.82
N MET A 122 13.13 -1.89 5.23
CA MET A 122 12.97 -3.34 5.10
C MET A 122 13.94 -3.98 4.10
N GLN A 123 14.40 -3.26 3.07
CA GLN A 123 15.49 -3.75 2.22
C GLN A 123 16.78 -3.99 3.02
N THR A 124 17.06 -3.12 3.98
CA THR A 124 18.22 -3.25 4.89
C THR A 124 18.17 -4.54 5.71
N SER A 125 16.97 -5.00 6.06
CA SER A 125 16.78 -6.22 6.87
C SER A 125 17.24 -7.49 6.14
N PHE A 126 17.13 -7.54 4.80
CA PHE A 126 17.66 -8.64 3.99
C PHE A 126 19.20 -8.70 3.92
N MET A 127 19.87 -7.67 4.45
CA MET A 127 21.32 -7.54 4.43
C MET A 127 21.98 -7.74 5.80
N HIS A 128 21.21 -8.02 6.86
CA HIS A 128 21.74 -8.17 8.22
C HIS A 128 21.89 -9.66 8.60
N PRO A 129 22.95 -10.08 9.33
CA PRO A 129 23.24 -11.49 9.62
C PRO A 129 22.15 -12.40 10.21
N PRO A 130 21.20 -11.96 11.05
CA PRO A 130 20.22 -12.87 11.64
C PRO A 130 19.23 -13.42 10.59
N PHE A 131 18.93 -12.68 9.52
CA PHE A 131 17.93 -13.07 8.51
C PHE A 131 18.30 -12.71 7.07
N GLY A 132 19.55 -12.31 6.82
CA GLY A 132 20.03 -11.95 5.50
C GLY A 132 20.15 -13.16 4.59
N PHE A 133 19.03 -13.61 4.03
CA PHE A 133 18.99 -14.75 3.10
C PHE A 133 19.97 -14.57 1.94
N ALA A 134 20.19 -13.32 1.49
CA ALA A 134 21.20 -12.99 0.50
C ALA A 134 22.63 -13.32 0.99
N LEU A 135 22.96 -13.01 2.24
CA LEU A 135 24.28 -13.30 2.82
C LEU A 135 24.48 -14.81 3.03
N PHE A 136 23.45 -15.52 3.50
CA PHE A 136 23.49 -16.98 3.64
C PHE A 136 23.54 -17.70 2.29
N TYR A 137 22.86 -17.17 1.28
CA TYR A 137 22.92 -17.68 -0.08
C TYR A 137 24.32 -17.53 -0.67
N LEU A 138 24.95 -16.35 -0.51
CA LEU A 138 26.34 -16.12 -0.90
C LEU A 138 27.29 -17.03 -0.12
N ARG A 139 27.06 -17.26 1.18
CA ARG A 139 27.83 -18.22 1.98
C ARG A 139 27.68 -19.65 1.47
N GLY A 140 26.48 -20.04 1.06
CA GLY A 140 26.18 -21.35 0.49
C GLY A 140 26.90 -21.56 -0.85
N ILE A 141 26.80 -20.60 -1.77
CA ILE A 141 27.49 -20.68 -3.07
C ILE A 141 29.01 -20.67 -2.88
N SER A 142 29.54 -19.80 -2.02
CA SER A 142 30.99 -19.75 -1.77
C SER A 142 31.53 -21.05 -1.16
N ASP A 143 30.73 -21.75 -0.34
CA ASP A 143 31.07 -23.09 0.15
C ASP A 143 31.12 -24.12 -0.98
N THR A 144 30.09 -24.13 -1.84
CA THR A 144 29.99 -25.04 -2.98
C THR A 144 31.13 -24.81 -3.97
N LEU A 145 31.43 -23.55 -4.31
CA LEU A 145 32.52 -23.19 -5.22
C LEU A 145 33.91 -23.55 -4.66
N PHE A 146 34.09 -23.48 -3.33
CA PHE A 146 35.31 -23.94 -2.68
C PHE A 146 35.44 -25.46 -2.74
N LYS A 147 34.36 -26.20 -2.45
CA LYS A 147 34.33 -27.68 -2.56
C LYS A 147 34.55 -28.17 -4.00
N GLU A 148 34.10 -27.43 -4.99
CA GLU A 148 34.34 -27.68 -6.43
C GLU A 148 35.75 -27.28 -6.89
N GLY A 149 36.59 -26.69 -6.01
CA GLY A 149 37.96 -26.26 -6.34
C GLY A 149 38.05 -25.02 -7.23
N ARG A 150 36.94 -24.32 -7.48
CA ARG A 150 36.89 -23.09 -8.30
C ARG A 150 37.42 -21.86 -7.57
N ILE A 151 37.49 -21.90 -6.24
CA ILE A 151 38.02 -20.83 -5.40
C ILE A 151 39.19 -21.38 -4.55
N PRO A 152 40.35 -20.71 -4.53
CA PRO A 152 41.54 -21.19 -3.82
C PRO A 152 41.51 -20.97 -2.30
N LYS A 153 40.60 -20.13 -1.78
CA LYS A 153 40.47 -19.85 -0.33
C LYS A 153 39.01 -19.94 0.12
N PRO A 154 38.74 -20.52 1.30
CA PRO A 154 37.40 -20.54 1.87
C PRO A 154 37.02 -19.13 2.34
N ILE A 155 35.92 -18.59 1.82
CA ILE A 155 35.37 -17.29 2.25
C ILE A 155 34.66 -17.51 3.58
N LYS A 156 35.10 -16.82 4.64
CA LYS A 156 34.46 -16.92 5.95
C LYS A 156 33.18 -16.09 5.96
N SER A 157 32.21 -16.48 6.79
CA SER A 157 30.98 -15.68 6.98
C SER A 157 31.30 -14.25 7.43
N SER A 158 32.39 -14.07 8.19
CA SER A 158 32.87 -12.74 8.59
C SER A 158 33.27 -11.84 7.42
N ASP A 159 33.84 -12.39 6.35
CA ASP A 159 34.28 -11.61 5.18
C ASP A 159 33.05 -11.12 4.39
N ILE A 160 32.03 -11.98 4.30
CA ILE A 160 30.74 -11.65 3.69
C ILE A 160 30.02 -10.56 4.49
N TYR A 161 30.06 -10.65 5.83
CA TYR A 161 29.46 -9.63 6.70
C TYR A 161 30.20 -8.30 6.63
N MET A 162 31.53 -8.30 6.61
CA MET A 162 32.32 -7.09 6.41
C MET A 162 32.04 -6.44 5.04
N GLY A 163 31.74 -7.23 4.01
CA GLY A 163 31.30 -6.72 2.71
C GLY A 163 29.87 -6.15 2.70
N ALA A 164 28.99 -6.61 3.59
CA ALA A 164 27.61 -6.14 3.69
C ALA A 164 27.46 -4.83 4.49
N ILE A 165 28.32 -4.61 5.49
CA ILE A 165 28.26 -3.44 6.39
C ILE A 165 28.29 -2.10 5.62
N PRO A 166 29.18 -1.85 4.64
CA PRO A 166 29.18 -0.60 3.88
C PRO A 166 27.84 -0.32 3.21
N TRP A 167 27.17 -1.38 2.75
CA TRP A 167 25.86 -1.24 2.11
C TRP A 167 24.77 -0.94 3.15
N VAL A 168 24.79 -1.62 4.30
CA VAL A 168 23.88 -1.28 5.41
C VAL A 168 24.07 0.18 5.86
N VAL A 169 25.31 0.66 5.97
CA VAL A 169 25.61 2.06 6.34
C VAL A 169 25.08 3.04 5.30
N MET A 170 25.27 2.78 4.01
CA MET A 170 24.73 3.63 2.95
C MET A 170 23.19 3.63 2.93
N GLN A 171 22.55 2.51 3.27
CA GLN A 171 21.10 2.43 3.40
C GLN A 171 20.59 3.21 4.62
N LEU A 172 21.28 3.14 5.77
CA LEU A 172 20.94 3.96 6.94
C LEU A 172 21.14 5.45 6.67
N LEU A 173 22.16 5.83 5.90
CA LEU A 173 22.34 7.20 5.43
C LEU A 173 21.18 7.64 4.53
N LEU A 174 20.73 6.77 3.61
CA LEU A 174 19.56 7.03 2.78
C LEU A 174 18.30 7.26 3.63
N VAL A 175 18.04 6.40 4.63
CA VAL A 175 16.93 6.58 5.57
C VAL A 175 17.04 7.91 6.31
N ALA A 176 18.21 8.26 6.83
CA ALA A 176 18.43 9.52 7.51
C ALA A 176 18.15 10.73 6.59
N ILE A 177 18.67 10.70 5.35
CA ILE A 177 18.42 11.75 4.36
C ILE A 177 16.92 11.88 4.06
N VAL A 178 16.22 10.76 3.89
CA VAL A 178 14.77 10.76 3.61
C VAL A 178 13.97 11.27 4.81
N ILE A 179 14.42 11.05 6.05
CA ILE A 179 13.77 11.59 7.26
C ILE A 179 13.96 13.12 7.35
N PHE A 180 15.16 13.63 7.07
CA PHE A 180 15.46 15.07 7.22
C PHE A 180 15.10 15.91 5.99
N VAL A 181 14.99 15.30 4.81
CA VAL A 181 14.65 15.97 3.53
C VAL A 181 13.47 15.24 2.87
N PRO A 182 12.24 15.41 3.39
CA PRO A 182 11.04 14.77 2.83
C PRO A 182 10.76 15.21 1.38
N GLU A 183 11.20 16.41 1.00
CA GLU A 183 11.07 16.95 -0.37
C GLU A 183 11.71 16.05 -1.43
N THR A 184 12.76 15.29 -1.09
CA THR A 184 13.39 14.36 -2.05
C THR A 184 12.42 13.31 -2.58
N VAL A 185 11.39 12.96 -1.79
CA VAL A 185 10.41 11.92 -2.13
C VAL A 185 9.10 12.54 -2.64
N THR A 186 8.73 13.72 -2.17
CA THR A 186 7.47 14.39 -2.53
C THR A 186 7.57 15.33 -3.74
N VAL A 187 8.77 15.72 -4.17
CA VAL A 187 8.98 16.63 -5.32
C VAL A 187 8.45 16.07 -6.65
N PHE A 188 8.42 14.75 -6.81
CA PHE A 188 7.88 14.09 -8.01
C PHE A 188 6.48 13.52 -7.82
N LEU A 189 5.83 13.79 -6.69
CA LEU A 189 4.49 13.31 -6.42
C LEU A 189 3.47 14.34 -6.88
N ASP A 190 2.66 13.99 -7.89
CA ASP A 190 1.45 14.75 -8.21
C ASP A 190 0.56 14.72 -6.96
N LYS A 191 0.31 15.90 -6.36
CA LYS A 191 -0.63 16.04 -5.25
C LYS A 191 -1.96 15.42 -5.68
N GLU A 192 -2.48 14.48 -4.89
CA GLU A 192 -3.84 13.99 -5.09
C GLU A 192 -4.79 15.20 -5.15
N VAL A 193 -5.33 15.46 -6.33
CA VAL A 193 -6.48 16.34 -6.48
C VAL A 193 -7.63 15.59 -5.84
N VAL A 194 -7.85 15.85 -4.55
CA VAL A 194 -9.07 15.44 -3.86
C VAL A 194 -10.21 16.19 -4.55
N ILE A 195 -10.81 15.55 -5.56
CA ILE A 195 -12.05 16.01 -6.14
C ILE A 195 -13.12 15.68 -5.09
N ASP A 196 -13.42 16.65 -4.23
CA ASP A 196 -14.61 16.65 -3.37
C ASP A 196 -15.84 16.51 -4.26
N VAL A 197 -16.33 15.27 -4.43
CA VAL A 197 -17.56 14.95 -5.15
C VAL A 197 -18.80 15.59 -4.50
N ASP A 198 -18.68 16.00 -3.23
CA ASP A 198 -19.73 16.70 -2.47
C ASP A 198 -19.86 18.20 -2.77
N LYS A 199 -18.95 18.79 -3.56
CA LYS A 199 -19.04 20.20 -4.01
C LYS A 199 -19.49 20.36 -5.46
N VAL A 200 -20.03 19.29 -6.08
CA VAL A 200 -20.71 19.42 -7.36
C VAL A 200 -22.10 19.99 -7.08
N GLU A 201 -22.19 21.32 -6.98
CA GLU A 201 -23.47 22.01 -7.08
C GLU A 201 -24.03 21.77 -8.49
N MET A 202 -24.94 20.80 -8.60
CA MET A 202 -25.87 20.72 -9.73
C MET A 202 -26.80 21.92 -9.59
N VAL A 203 -26.39 23.07 -10.11
CA VAL A 203 -27.23 24.26 -10.24
C VAL A 203 -28.35 23.90 -11.21
N ILE A 204 -29.47 23.44 -10.66
CA ILE A 204 -30.74 23.38 -11.39
C ILE A 204 -31.11 24.85 -11.64
N PRO A 205 -31.20 25.30 -12.90
CA PRO A 205 -31.63 26.66 -13.18
C PRO A 205 -33.03 26.86 -12.56
N ASP A 206 -33.17 27.87 -11.72
CA ASP A 206 -34.43 28.27 -11.10
C ASP A 206 -35.51 28.34 -12.19
N SER A 207 -36.54 27.50 -12.08
CA SER A 207 -37.65 27.44 -13.04
C SER A 207 -38.64 28.60 -12.85
N THR A 208 -38.16 29.80 -12.51
CA THR A 208 -38.98 31.00 -12.25
C THR A 208 -38.88 32.03 -13.37
N GLU A 209 -38.91 31.59 -14.63
CA GLU A 209 -39.17 32.48 -15.78
C GLU A 209 -40.17 31.82 -16.74
N PHE A 210 -41.43 31.74 -16.33
CA PHE A 210 -42.55 31.78 -17.26
C PHE A 210 -43.66 32.60 -16.62
N GLU A 211 -43.58 33.92 -16.78
CA GLU A 211 -44.69 34.82 -16.53
C GLU A 211 -45.83 34.50 -17.50
N ALA A 212 -47.02 34.21 -16.97
CA ALA A 212 -48.27 34.24 -17.72
C ALA A 212 -49.24 35.23 -17.04
N PRO A 213 -49.99 36.04 -17.80
CA PRO A 213 -50.47 37.34 -17.35
C PRO A 213 -51.88 37.27 -16.78
N THR A 214 -52.15 37.87 -15.62
CA THR A 214 -53.52 38.29 -15.27
C THR A 214 -53.53 39.49 -14.33
N MET A 215 -54.33 40.48 -14.74
CA MET A 215 -54.58 41.77 -14.08
C MET A 215 -55.25 41.62 -12.71
N GLY A 216 -55.03 42.62 -11.86
CA GLY A 216 -55.16 42.59 -10.40
C GLY A 216 -56.56 42.64 -9.78
N GLY A 217 -56.57 42.40 -8.46
CA GLY A 217 -57.69 42.55 -7.53
C GLY A 217 -57.30 42.15 -6.11
N GLU A 218 -57.50 43.07 -5.15
CA GLU A 218 -57.04 43.09 -3.75
C GLU A 218 -57.66 42.08 -2.75
N GLU A 219 -56.86 41.80 -1.71
CA GLU A 219 -57.15 41.57 -0.27
C GLU A 219 -57.95 40.35 0.30
N ALA A 220 -57.23 39.64 1.20
CA ALA A 220 -57.53 39.25 2.60
C ALA A 220 -58.44 38.05 3.03
N THR A 221 -57.85 37.23 3.94
CA THR A 221 -58.40 36.45 5.10
C THR A 221 -59.07 35.06 4.90
N PRO A 222 -59.18 34.17 5.93
CA PRO A 222 -58.14 33.30 6.53
C PRO A 222 -58.53 31.77 6.60
N ALA A 223 -57.66 30.92 7.18
CA ALA A 223 -57.66 29.45 7.49
C ALA A 223 -59.02 28.74 7.79
N PRO A 224 -59.20 27.36 7.79
CA PRO A 224 -58.29 26.31 8.33
C PRO A 224 -58.38 24.84 7.77
N GLU A 225 -57.64 23.91 8.41
CA GLU A 225 -57.86 22.44 8.57
C GLU A 225 -57.85 21.44 7.39
N GLY A 226 -57.11 20.32 7.57
CA GLY A 226 -57.61 18.97 7.21
C GLY A 226 -56.89 18.12 6.15
N THR A 227 -56.06 17.17 6.61
CA THR A 227 -55.90 15.76 6.16
C THR A 227 -55.51 15.33 4.72
N SER A 228 -54.55 14.38 4.70
CA SER A 228 -54.40 13.16 3.87
C SER A 228 -53.88 13.20 2.41
N SER A 229 -52.63 12.72 2.27
CA SER A 229 -52.10 11.65 1.39
C SER A 229 -52.40 11.53 -0.13
N GLU A 230 -51.29 11.29 -0.87
CA GLU A 230 -51.07 10.43 -2.07
C GLU A 230 -51.03 11.08 -3.48
N PRO A 231 -50.36 10.46 -4.50
CA PRO A 231 -48.90 10.41 -4.70
C PRO A 231 -48.41 10.96 -6.08
N ALA A 232 -47.10 11.03 -6.26
CA ALA A 232 -46.39 11.51 -7.46
C ALA A 232 -46.65 10.69 -8.76
N PRO A 233 -46.59 11.29 -9.97
CA PRO A 233 -46.50 10.54 -11.22
C PRO A 233 -45.06 10.43 -11.74
N ALA A 234 -44.78 9.28 -12.37
CA ALA A 234 -43.51 8.85 -12.94
C ALA A 234 -43.18 9.54 -14.28
N ILE A 235 -41.89 9.77 -14.53
CA ILE A 235 -41.34 10.33 -15.78
C ILE A 235 -40.96 9.17 -16.72
N SER A 236 -41.40 9.23 -17.98
CA SER A 236 -41.19 8.21 -19.00
C SER A 236 -39.78 8.21 -19.62
N ASP A 237 -39.29 7.02 -19.94
CA ASP A 237 -37.94 6.68 -20.44
C ASP A 237 -37.48 7.41 -21.73
N ASP A 238 -38.39 8.06 -22.46
CA ASP A 238 -38.09 8.72 -23.74
C ASP A 238 -37.28 10.02 -23.60
N ASP A 239 -37.30 10.65 -22.43
CA ASP A 239 -36.62 11.93 -22.19
C ASP A 239 -35.15 11.72 -21.74
N ALA A 240 -34.83 10.51 -21.24
CA ALA A 240 -33.48 10.13 -20.81
C ALA A 240 -32.58 9.74 -21.99
N THR A 241 -33.14 9.05 -22.99
CA THR A 241 -32.41 8.60 -24.18
C THR A 241 -32.04 9.76 -25.10
N ARG A 242 -32.89 10.78 -25.21
CA ARG A 242 -32.60 11.96 -26.04
C ARG A 242 -31.46 12.82 -25.51
N LYS A 243 -31.36 12.96 -24.18
CA LYS A 243 -30.26 13.68 -23.51
C LYS A 243 -28.92 12.93 -23.61
N LEU A 244 -28.95 11.60 -23.69
CA LEU A 244 -27.75 10.80 -23.87
C LEU A 244 -27.14 10.96 -25.27
N GLU A 245 -27.97 11.00 -26.32
CA GLU A 245 -27.49 11.18 -27.71
C GLU A 245 -26.89 12.58 -27.97
N GLU A 246 -27.40 13.61 -27.31
CA GLU A 246 -26.84 14.97 -27.43
C GLU A 246 -25.46 15.09 -26.76
N SER A 247 -25.22 14.37 -25.66
CA SER A 247 -23.93 14.35 -24.97
C SER A 247 -22.82 13.62 -25.73
N LEU A 248 -23.18 12.64 -26.58
CA LEU A 248 -22.23 11.82 -27.35
C LEU A 248 -21.73 12.49 -28.63
N LYS A 249 -22.41 13.53 -29.14
CA LYS A 249 -21.99 14.28 -30.34
C LYS A 249 -21.11 15.49 -30.04
N ALA A 250 -20.93 15.83 -28.76
CA ALA A 250 -20.20 17.02 -28.31
C ALA A 250 -18.76 16.72 -27.83
N ASN A 251 -18.24 15.51 -28.06
CA ASN A 251 -16.87 15.10 -27.74
C ASN A 251 -16.22 14.36 -28.92
#